data_AF-A0A7L2ITK7-F1
#
_entry.id   AF-A0A7L2ITK7-F1
#
_cell.length_a   1.000
_cell.length_b   1.000
_cell.length_c   1.000
_cell.angle_alpha   90.00
_cell.angle_beta   90.00
_cell.angle_gamma   90.00
#
_symmetry.space_group_name_H-M   'P 1'
#
loop_
_entity.id
_entity.type
_entity.pdbx_description
1 polymer ?
#
loop_
_entity_poly.entity_id
_entity_poly.type
_entity_poly.pdbx_seq_one_letter_code
_entity_poly.pdbx_strand_id
1 'polypeptide(L)'
;RYIFASSLYESGCLNAAEWAIYQQWHDWLNKQFGQSLALDGIIYLRATPQKCLHRMYLRGREEEQEIPIEYLEKLHSKHESWL
;
A
#
# COMPACT_ATOMS: atom_id res chain seq x y z
N ARG A 1 -2.93 -4.23 3.91
CA ARG A 1 -2.19 -5.49 3.67
C ARG A 1 -1.74 -5.66 2.22
N TYR A 2 -2.66 -5.71 1.25
CA TYR A 2 -2.38 -6.22 -0.10
C TYR A 2 -1.53 -5.33 -1.03
N ILE A 3 -1.47 -4.01 -0.76
CA ILE A 3 -0.65 -3.09 -1.56
C ILE A 3 0.69 -2.82 -0.85
N PHE A 4 0.68 -2.01 0.22
CA PHE A 4 1.89 -1.50 0.87
C PHE A 4 2.73 -2.58 1.56
N ALA A 5 2.14 -3.33 2.50
CA ALA A 5 2.90 -4.32 3.29
C ALA A 5 3.40 -5.49 2.41
N SER A 6 2.58 -5.96 1.47
CA SER A 6 3.02 -6.92 0.46
C SER A 6 4.15 -6.36 -0.42
N SER A 7 4.10 -5.08 -0.82
CA SER A 7 5.19 -4.45 -1.57
C SER A 7 6.50 -4.41 -0.77
N LEU A 8 6.45 -4.12 0.53
CA LEU A 8 7.61 -4.11 1.43
C LEU A 8 8.21 -5.51 1.61
N TYR A 9 7.38 -6.53 1.74
CA TYR A 9 7.85 -7.92 1.80
C TYR A 9 8.55 -8.32 0.50
N GLU A 10 7.93 -8.04 -0.65
CA GLU A 10 8.50 -8.34 -1.96
C GLU A 10 9.78 -7.56 -2.28
N SER A 11 9.98 -6.38 -1.70
CA SER A 11 11.23 -5.60 -1.83
C SER A 11 12.30 -6.01 -0.82
N GLY A 12 12.06 -7.04 0.00
CA GLY A 12 13.01 -7.49 1.03
C GLY A 12 13.10 -6.56 2.25
N CYS A 13 12.19 -5.59 2.39
CA CYS A 13 12.13 -4.71 3.55
C CYS A 13 11.46 -5.38 4.76
N LEU A 14 10.76 -6.49 4.55
CA LEU A 14 10.27 -7.38 5.60
C LEU A 14 10.83 -8.77 5.36
N ASN A 15 11.33 -9.42 6.41
CA ASN A 15 11.71 -10.82 6.34
C ASN A 15 10.47 -11.74 6.47
N ALA A 16 10.68 -13.03 6.28
CA ALA A 16 9.59 -14.02 6.31
C ALA A 16 8.86 -14.09 7.66
N ALA A 17 9.57 -13.91 8.78
CA ALA A 17 8.98 -13.94 10.11
C ALA A 17 8.15 -12.67 10.38
N GLU A 18 8.68 -11.48 10.06
CA GLU A 18 7.95 -10.21 10.17
C GLU A 18 6.68 -10.22 9.33
N TRP A 19 6.77 -10.72 8.09
CA TRP A 19 5.62 -10.86 7.20
C TRP A 19 4.60 -11.85 7.73
N ALA A 20 5.03 -13.00 8.28
CA ALA A 20 4.12 -13.98 8.87
C ALA A 20 3.38 -13.40 10.08
N ILE A 21 4.08 -12.70 10.97
CA ILE A 21 3.48 -12.05 12.16
C ILE A 21 2.49 -10.96 11.72
N TYR A 22 2.88 -10.09 10.78
CA TYR A 22 2.02 -9.05 10.25
C TYR A 22 0.71 -9.62 9.69
N GLN A 23 0.80 -10.71 8.92
CA GLN A 23 -0.37 -11.35 8.32
C GLN A 23 -1.29 -11.97 9.38
N GLN A 24 -0.74 -12.69 10.36
CA GLN A 24 -1.51 -13.28 11.45
C GLN A 24 -2.26 -12.21 12.25
N TRP A 25 -1.58 -11.10 12.55
CA TRP A 25 -2.18 -10.00 13.30
C TRP A 25 -3.32 -9.33 12.50
N HIS A 26 -3.10 -9.09 11.21
CA HIS A 26 -4.13 -8.59 10.31
C HIS A 26 -5.34 -9.54 10.21
N ASP A 27 -5.12 -10.86 10.09
CA ASP A 27 -6.19 -11.85 10.01
C ASP A 27 -7.01 -11.90 11.30
N TRP A 28 -6.34 -11.83 12.46
CA TRP A 28 -7.02 -11.76 13.75
C TRP A 28 -7.89 -10.51 13.87
N LEU A 29 -7.35 -9.32 13.52
CA LEU A 29 -8.12 -8.06 13.56
C LEU A 29 -9.34 -8.09 12.65
N ASN A 30 -9.20 -8.61 11.42
CA ASN A 30 -10.34 -8.73 10.51
C ASN A 30 -11.37 -9.73 11.02
N LYS A 31 -10.95 -10.79 11.72
CA LYS A 31 -11.90 -11.71 12.36
C LYS A 31 -12.70 -11.04 13.49
N GLN A 32 -12.07 -10.15 14.26
CA GLN A 32 -12.74 -9.45 15.36
C GLN A 32 -13.64 -8.30 14.87
N PHE A 33 -13.19 -7.52 13.89
CA PHE A 33 -13.80 -6.23 13.54
C PHE A 33 -14.24 -6.14 12.08
N GLY A 34 -13.89 -7.10 11.23
CA GLY A 34 -14.08 -7.00 9.78
C GLY A 34 -15.53 -6.89 9.34
N GLN A 35 -16.46 -7.52 10.08
CA GLN A 35 -17.90 -7.39 9.77
C GLN A 35 -18.39 -5.94 9.95
N SER A 36 -17.95 -5.24 11.00
CA SER A 36 -18.32 -3.84 11.25
C SER A 36 -17.64 -2.86 10.30
N LEU A 37 -16.56 -3.28 9.63
CA LEU A 37 -15.76 -2.48 8.71
C LEU A 37 -15.92 -2.94 7.25
N ALA A 38 -16.90 -3.80 6.97
CA ALA A 38 -17.17 -4.28 5.62
C ALA A 38 -17.54 -3.09 4.71
N LEU A 39 -16.97 -3.09 3.51
CA LEU A 39 -17.19 -2.01 2.54
C LEU A 39 -18.40 -2.33 1.67
N ASP A 40 -19.32 -1.38 1.52
CA ASP A 40 -20.40 -1.47 0.53
C ASP A 40 -19.91 -1.18 -0.90
N GLY A 41 -18.79 -0.47 -1.02
CA GLY A 41 -18.20 -0.11 -2.31
C GLY A 41 -16.83 0.53 -2.18
N ILE A 42 -16.10 0.60 -3.29
CA ILE A 42 -14.76 1.18 -3.38
C ILE A 42 -14.75 2.20 -4.52
N ILE A 43 -14.20 3.39 -4.26
CA ILE A 43 -13.93 4.40 -5.29
C ILE A 43 -12.42 4.46 -5.51
N TYR A 44 -11.98 4.09 -6.72
CA TYR A 44 -10.56 4.13 -7.09
C TYR A 44 -10.19 5.46 -7.76
N LEU A 45 -9.43 6.30 -7.06
CA LEU A 45 -8.88 7.55 -7.61
C LEU A 45 -7.60 7.25 -8.42
N ARG A 46 -7.80 6.84 -9.67
CA ARG A 46 -6.71 6.47 -10.57
C ARG A 46 -5.89 7.69 -11.03
N ALA A 47 -4.56 7.61 -10.86
CA ALA A 47 -3.60 8.59 -11.37
C ALA A 47 -2.30 7.88 -11.76
N THR A 48 -1.57 8.44 -12.73
CA THR A 48 -0.29 7.87 -13.16
C THR A 48 0.79 8.10 -12.10
N PRO A 49 1.82 7.23 -12.01
CA PRO A 49 2.94 7.41 -11.09
C PRO A 49 3.60 8.79 -11.18
N GLN A 50 3.76 9.32 -12.40
CA GLN A 50 4.34 10.65 -12.64
C GLN A 50 3.47 11.78 -12.06
N LYS A 51 2.14 11.67 -12.18
CA LYS A 51 1.21 12.63 -11.55
C LYS A 51 1.28 12.55 -10.03
N CYS A 52 1.40 11.34 -9.46
CA CYS A 52 1.56 11.16 -8.02
C CYS A 52 2.86 11.78 -7.52
N LEU A 53 3.98 11.51 -8.20
CA LEU A 53 5.29 12.08 -7.87
C LEU A 53 5.26 13.61 -7.88
N HIS A 54 4.72 14.20 -8.95
CA HIS A 54 4.56 15.65 -9.05
C HIS A 54 3.72 16.22 -7.89
N ARG A 55 2.61 15.57 -7.52
CA ARG A 55 1.77 15.98 -6.39
C ARG A 55 2.48 15.85 -5.04
N MET A 56 3.36 14.87 -4.86
CA MET A 56 4.16 14.71 -3.65
C MET A 56 5.14 15.88 -3.48
N TYR A 57 5.81 16.29 -4.57
CA TYR A 57 6.64 17.49 -4.57
C TYR A 57 5.85 18.76 -4.23
N LEU A 58 4.67 18.95 -4.85
CA LEU A 58 3.81 20.09 -4.53
C LEU A 58 3.33 20.11 -3.07
N ARG A 59 3.12 18.92 -2.48
CA ARG A 59 2.70 18.80 -1.08
C ARG A 59 3.82 19.15 -0.09
N GLY A 60 5.08 18.91 -0.47
CA GLY A 60 6.25 19.37 0.30
C GLY A 60 6.46 18.66 1.65
N ARG A 61 6.12 17.38 1.78
CA ARG A 61 6.46 16.60 2.99
C ARG A 61 7.92 16.15 2.95
N GLU A 62 8.67 16.44 4.00
CA GLU A 62 10.10 16.18 4.07
C GLU A 62 10.41 14.68 3.95
N GLU A 63 9.61 13.82 4.60
CA GLU A 63 9.80 12.37 4.64
C GLU A 63 9.51 11.66 3.32
N GLU A 64 8.98 12.37 2.33
CA GLU A 64 8.54 11.82 1.04
C GLU A 64 9.38 12.32 -0.15
N GLN A 65 10.32 13.25 0.07
CA GLN A 65 11.08 13.90 -1.02
C GLN A 65 11.98 12.94 -1.79
N GLU A 66 12.43 11.87 -1.13
CA GLU A 66 13.37 10.88 -1.68
C GLU A 66 12.68 9.63 -2.21
N ILE A 67 11.34 9.62 -2.29
CA ILE A 67 10.61 8.45 -2.79
C ILE A 67 10.86 8.28 -4.30
N PRO A 68 11.44 7.15 -4.73
CA PRO A 68 11.76 6.91 -6.15
C PRO A 68 10.49 6.64 -6.97
N ILE A 69 10.52 6.96 -8.27
CA ILE A 69 9.37 6.75 -9.16
C ILE A 69 9.03 5.26 -9.30
N GLU A 70 10.03 4.39 -9.25
CA GLU A 70 9.92 2.93 -9.33
C GLU A 70 9.06 2.38 -8.18
N TYR A 71 9.12 3.00 -7.00
CA TYR A 71 8.25 2.65 -5.89
C TYR A 71 6.79 2.98 -6.20
N LEU A 72 6.53 4.16 -6.78
CA LEU A 72 5.18 4.56 -7.18
C LEU A 72 4.64 3.70 -8.32
N GLU A 73 5.47 3.27 -9.26
CA GLU A 73 5.11 2.33 -10.33
C GLU A 73 4.72 0.96 -9.76
N LYS A 74 5.49 0.44 -8.80
CA LYS A 74 5.16 -0.82 -8.11
C LYS A 74 3.82 -0.72 -7.38
N LEU A 75 3.58 0.38 -6.66
CA LEU A 75 2.30 0.60 -6.00
C LEU A 75 1.15 0.73 -7.01
N HIS A 76 1.36 1.44 -8.12
CA HIS A 76 0.36 1.61 -9.16
C HIS A 76 -0.06 0.26 -9.73
N SER A 77 0.88 -0.59 -10.14
CA SER A 77 0.59 -1.93 -10.68
C SER A 77 -0.20 -2.80 -9.69
N LYS A 78 0.07 -2.69 -8.38
CA LYS A 78 -0.70 -3.41 -7.36
C LYS A 78 -2.14 -2.89 -7.23
N HIS A 79 -2.36 -1.58 -7.32
CA HIS A 79 -3.72 -1.03 -7.29
C HIS A 79 -4.50 -1.46 -8.55
N GLU A 80 -3.87 -1.39 -9.73
CA GLU A 80 -4.48 -1.83 -11.01
C GLU A 80 -4.77 -3.35 -11.03
N SER A 81 -4.02 -4.15 -10.27
CA SER A 81 -4.27 -5.59 -10.16
C SER A 81 -5.37 -5.93 -9.15
N TRP A 82 -5.62 -5.05 -8.18
CA TRP A 82 -6.57 -5.30 -7.09
C TRP A 82 -7.97 -4.76 -7.39
N LEU A 83 -8.05 -3.56 -7.97
CA LEU A 83 -9.29 -2.80 -8.20
C LEU A 83 -9.66 -2.79 -9.68
#